data_AF-A0A850HXF4-F1
#
_entry.id   AF-A0A850HXF4-F1
#
_cell.length_a   1.000
_cell.length_b   1.000
_cell.length_c   1.000
_cell.angle_alpha   90.00
_cell.angle_beta   90.00
_cell.angle_gamma   90.00
#
_symmetry.space_group_name_H-M   'P 1'
#
loop_
_entity.id
_entity.type
_entity.pdbx_description
1 polymer ?
#
loop_
_entity_poly.entity_id
_entity_poly.type
_entity_poly.pdbx_seq_one_letter_code
_entity_poly.pdbx_strand_id
1 'polypeptide(L)'
;MAEPIIKLGSKGDAVKRAQKALIERYYLPLGTDDGIFGPVTRKAVRSYQTDRSVGHDWAFSFPLKVDGIVGPATWFRLTPETVKKGSKGSGVRLLQEILKHYADPQLDPGAVDGDFGPHTEAAVKVFQASHVDFDGTPLKADGIVGPKTWAALWS
;
A
#
# COMPACT_ATOMS: atom_id res chain seq x y z
N MET A 1 18.53 2.73 -4.85
CA MET A 1 18.98 1.33 -4.63
C MET A 1 17.77 0.43 -4.83
N ALA A 2 17.94 -0.73 -5.47
CA ALA A 2 16.83 -1.67 -5.61
C ALA A 2 16.44 -2.24 -4.24
N GLU A 3 15.14 -2.39 -3.99
CA GLU A 3 14.62 -2.96 -2.75
C GLU A 3 15.11 -4.42 -2.57
N PRO A 4 15.57 -4.82 -1.37
CA PRO A 4 16.15 -6.15 -1.16
C PRO A 4 15.08 -7.23 -1.22
N ILE A 5 15.39 -8.37 -1.84
CA ILE A 5 14.50 -9.53 -1.78
C ILE A 5 14.59 -10.13 -0.37
N ILE A 6 13.49 -10.10 0.39
CA ILE A 6 13.40 -10.73 1.70
C ILE A 6 12.42 -11.92 1.67
N LYS A 7 12.79 -12.97 2.41
CA LYS A 7 12.08 -14.26 2.46
C LYS A 7 12.35 -14.95 3.80
N LEU A 8 11.74 -16.11 4.03
CA LEU A 8 11.97 -16.94 5.22
C LEU A 8 13.47 -17.04 5.57
N GLY A 9 13.82 -16.70 6.80
CA GLY A 9 15.19 -16.68 7.32
C GLY A 9 15.93 -15.34 7.15
N SER A 10 15.42 -14.40 6.36
CA SER A 10 15.97 -13.04 6.25
C SER A 10 15.81 -12.29 7.58
N LYS A 11 16.72 -11.35 7.85
CA LYS A 11 16.70 -10.51 9.07
C LYS A 11 17.11 -9.07 8.77
N GLY A 12 16.77 -8.15 9.68
CA GLY A 12 17.24 -6.76 9.67
C GLY A 12 16.16 -5.74 9.30
N ASP A 13 16.59 -4.51 9.03
CA ASP A 13 15.68 -3.35 8.89
C ASP A 13 14.68 -3.49 7.75
N ALA A 14 15.08 -4.14 6.65
CA ALA A 14 14.16 -4.43 5.56
C ALA A 14 13.01 -5.34 6.03
N VAL A 15 13.30 -6.35 6.85
CA VAL A 15 12.25 -7.23 7.40
C VAL A 15 11.34 -6.46 8.34
N LYS A 16 11.91 -5.66 9.25
CA LYS A 16 11.15 -4.83 10.19
C LYS A 16 10.21 -3.87 9.45
N ARG A 17 10.69 -3.25 8.36
CA ARG A 17 9.86 -2.36 7.53
C ARG A 17 8.71 -3.11 6.83
N ALA A 18 8.95 -4.30 6.29
CA ALA A 18 7.88 -5.11 5.72
C ALA A 18 6.86 -5.54 6.78
N GLN A 19 7.32 -5.96 7.96
CA GLN A 19 6.45 -6.33 9.07
C GLN A 19 5.61 -5.13 9.52
N LYS A 20 6.21 -3.94 9.67
CA LYS A 20 5.47 -2.72 9.99
C LYS A 20 4.36 -2.42 8.98
N ALA A 21 4.66 -2.49 7.68
CA ALA A 21 3.65 -2.28 6.66
C ALA A 21 2.53 -3.35 6.67
N LEU A 22 2.85 -4.60 6.99
CA LEU A 22 1.85 -5.66 7.17
C LEU A 22 0.99 -5.44 8.43
N ILE A 23 1.59 -4.96 9.52
CA ILE A 23 0.88 -4.59 10.75
C ILE A 23 -0.11 -3.46 10.48
N GLU A 24 0.32 -2.42 9.77
CA GLU A 24 -0.51 -1.26 9.38
C GLU A 24 -1.71 -1.64 8.49
N ARG A 25 -1.72 -2.87 7.96
CA ARG A 25 -2.78 -3.44 7.10
C ARG A 25 -3.43 -4.67 7.74
N TYR A 26 -3.25 -4.86 9.04
CA TYR A 26 -3.84 -5.93 9.83
C TYR A 26 -3.47 -7.37 9.41
N TYR A 27 -2.43 -7.57 8.61
CA TYR A 27 -1.89 -8.90 8.27
C TYR A 27 -1.00 -9.49 9.37
N LEU A 28 -0.49 -8.62 10.26
CA LEU A 28 0.34 -8.99 11.40
C LEU A 28 -0.16 -8.31 12.68
N PRO A 29 -0.05 -8.96 13.85
CA PRO A 29 -0.34 -8.32 15.13
C PRO A 29 0.65 -7.20 15.44
N LEU A 30 0.20 -6.17 16.17
CA LEU A 30 1.05 -5.12 16.74
C LEU A 30 2.23 -5.72 17.53
N GLY A 31 3.42 -5.13 17.38
CA GLY A 31 4.63 -5.52 18.09
C GLY A 31 5.34 -6.77 17.54
N THR A 32 4.93 -7.28 16.38
CA THR A 32 5.58 -8.43 15.72
C THR A 32 6.63 -8.04 14.67
N ASP A 33 7.01 -6.77 14.62
CA ASP A 33 8.06 -6.22 13.74
C ASP A 33 9.47 -6.42 14.34
N ASP A 34 9.76 -7.64 14.74
CA ASP A 34 11.03 -8.05 15.37
C ASP A 34 12.25 -8.03 14.42
N GLY A 35 12.03 -7.81 13.13
CA GLY A 35 13.07 -7.86 12.10
C GLY A 35 13.51 -9.27 11.72
N ILE A 36 12.73 -10.31 12.07
CA ILE A 36 12.99 -11.72 11.74
C ILE A 36 11.89 -12.24 10.83
N PHE A 37 12.27 -12.65 9.61
CA PHE A 37 11.31 -13.17 8.65
C PHE A 37 11.05 -14.65 8.94
N GLY A 38 10.20 -14.92 9.93
CA GLY A 38 9.80 -16.26 10.34
C GLY A 38 8.58 -16.81 9.58
N PRO A 39 8.08 -18.00 9.97
CA PRO A 39 6.89 -18.60 9.37
C PRO A 39 5.63 -17.72 9.47
N VAL A 40 5.47 -16.95 10.55
CA VAL A 40 4.36 -16.02 10.75
C VAL A 40 4.41 -14.90 9.71
N THR A 41 5.55 -14.22 9.55
CA THR A 41 5.74 -13.18 8.53
C THR A 41 5.55 -13.74 7.12
N ARG A 42 6.06 -14.95 6.83
CA ARG A 42 5.83 -15.60 5.54
C ARG A 42 4.35 -15.84 5.25
N LYS A 43 3.58 -16.31 6.24
CA LYS A 43 2.14 -16.52 6.11
C LYS A 43 1.42 -15.20 5.82
N ALA A 44 1.74 -14.15 6.57
CA ALA A 44 1.19 -12.81 6.37
C ALA A 44 1.49 -12.26 4.96
N VAL A 45 2.73 -12.43 4.47
CA VAL A 45 3.09 -12.02 3.09
C VAL A 45 2.28 -12.80 2.06
N ARG A 46 2.05 -14.11 2.25
CA ARG A 46 1.21 -14.89 1.33
C ARG A 46 -0.24 -14.40 1.34
N SER A 47 -0.82 -14.15 2.51
CA SER A 47 -2.18 -13.58 2.62
C SER A 47 -2.27 -12.25 1.89
N TYR A 48 -1.32 -11.34 2.15
CA TYR A 48 -1.23 -10.07 1.44
C TYR A 48 -1.12 -10.25 -0.08
N GLN A 49 -0.25 -11.14 -0.55
CA GLN A 49 -0.11 -11.41 -1.98
C GLN A 49 -1.41 -11.95 -2.59
N THR A 50 -2.13 -12.84 -1.89
CA THR A 50 -3.41 -13.37 -2.35
C THR A 50 -4.45 -12.26 -2.50
N ASP A 51 -4.67 -11.47 -1.46
CA ASP A 51 -5.74 -10.46 -1.44
C ASP A 51 -5.53 -9.38 -2.50
N ARG A 52 -4.27 -9.08 -2.83
CA ARG A 52 -3.92 -8.08 -3.85
C ARG A 52 -3.87 -8.66 -5.26
N SER A 53 -4.05 -9.96 -5.45
CA SER A 53 -3.99 -10.58 -6.76
C SER A 53 -5.34 -10.55 -7.49
N VAL A 54 -5.29 -10.61 -8.81
CA VAL A 54 -6.49 -10.60 -9.67
C VAL A 54 -7.42 -11.76 -9.30
N GLY A 55 -8.73 -11.48 -9.17
CA GLY A 55 -9.76 -12.46 -8.82
C GLY A 55 -10.27 -12.41 -7.38
N HIS A 56 -9.77 -11.47 -6.56
CA HIS A 56 -10.28 -11.15 -5.22
C HIS A 56 -10.96 -9.78 -5.19
N ASP A 57 -11.76 -9.50 -4.16
CA ASP A 57 -12.49 -8.23 -3.99
C ASP A 57 -11.56 -7.00 -4.08
N TRP A 58 -10.31 -7.12 -3.63
CA TRP A 58 -9.29 -6.07 -3.63
C TRP A 58 -8.22 -6.25 -4.73
N ALA A 59 -8.59 -6.92 -5.82
CA ALA A 59 -7.73 -7.13 -6.98
C ALA A 59 -7.39 -5.82 -7.71
N PHE A 60 -6.12 -5.64 -8.03
CA PHE A 60 -5.61 -4.53 -8.85
C PHE A 60 -5.02 -5.05 -10.16
N SER A 61 -4.80 -4.19 -11.16
CA SER A 61 -4.42 -4.56 -12.54
C SER A 61 -3.09 -5.33 -12.68
N PHE A 62 -2.37 -5.60 -11.59
CA PHE A 62 -1.10 -6.31 -11.57
C PHE A 62 -1.09 -7.42 -10.49
N PRO A 63 -1.34 -8.69 -10.79
CA PRO A 63 -1.39 -9.72 -9.75
C PRO A 63 -0.02 -9.89 -9.06
N LEU A 64 -0.02 -10.15 -7.75
CA LEU A 64 1.20 -10.55 -7.04
C LEU A 64 1.39 -12.06 -7.16
N LYS A 65 2.64 -12.49 -7.28
CA LYS A 65 2.95 -13.92 -7.14
C LYS A 65 2.79 -14.31 -5.67
N VAL A 66 1.97 -15.33 -5.38
CA VAL A 66 1.73 -15.84 -4.01
C VAL A 66 2.81 -16.84 -3.58
N ASP A 67 4.04 -16.36 -3.43
CA ASP A 67 5.22 -17.16 -3.08
C ASP A 67 5.69 -16.99 -1.62
N GLY A 68 5.21 -15.96 -0.92
CA GLY A 68 5.66 -15.60 0.42
C GLY A 68 7.03 -14.92 0.46
N ILE A 69 7.47 -14.36 -0.69
CA ILE A 69 8.71 -13.59 -0.84
C ILE A 69 8.33 -12.13 -1.07
N VAL A 70 8.94 -11.21 -0.33
CA VAL A 70 8.80 -9.78 -0.61
C VAL A 70 9.88 -9.41 -1.63
N GLY A 71 9.53 -9.56 -2.91
CA GLY A 71 10.32 -9.09 -4.05
C GLY A 71 9.86 -7.71 -4.56
N PRO A 72 10.42 -7.19 -5.66
CA PRO A 72 10.14 -5.84 -6.16
C PRO A 72 8.65 -5.52 -6.33
N ALA A 73 7.88 -6.46 -6.87
CA ALA A 73 6.43 -6.36 -7.03
C ALA A 73 5.69 -6.21 -5.68
N THR A 74 6.06 -7.02 -4.70
CA THR A 74 5.45 -6.97 -3.36
C THR A 74 5.87 -5.70 -2.63
N TRP A 75 7.15 -5.30 -2.73
CA TRP A 75 7.65 -4.04 -2.18
C TRP A 75 6.90 -2.82 -2.71
N PHE A 76 6.73 -2.77 -4.03
CA PHE A 76 6.03 -1.69 -4.69
C PHE A 76 4.62 -1.47 -4.14
N ARG A 77 3.93 -2.52 -3.68
CA ARG A 77 2.60 -2.39 -3.07
C ARG A 77 2.61 -2.24 -1.56
N LEU A 78 3.54 -2.92 -0.91
CA LEU A 78 3.62 -2.95 0.54
C LEU A 78 4.15 -1.62 1.08
N THR A 79 5.08 -0.98 0.36
CA THR A 79 5.63 0.34 0.67
C THR A 79 5.79 1.15 -0.61
N PRO A 80 4.70 1.62 -1.24
CA PRO A 80 4.81 2.40 -2.46
C PRO A 80 5.51 3.74 -2.20
N GLU A 81 6.13 4.27 -3.25
CA GLU A 81 6.73 5.60 -3.19
C GLU A 81 5.69 6.69 -2.91
N THR A 82 6.14 7.80 -2.35
CA THR A 82 5.29 8.96 -2.16
C THR A 82 4.91 9.56 -3.51
N VAL A 83 3.61 9.70 -3.76
CA VAL A 83 3.08 10.34 -4.97
C VAL A 83 2.31 11.62 -4.62
N LYS A 84 2.39 12.60 -5.51
CA LYS A 84 1.76 13.92 -5.39
C LYS A 84 1.45 14.49 -6.77
N LYS A 85 0.73 15.62 -6.84
CA LYS A 85 0.46 16.32 -8.10
C LYS A 85 1.69 16.40 -9.01
N GLY A 86 1.52 16.02 -10.27
CA GLY A 86 2.57 15.96 -11.28
C GLY A 86 3.40 14.67 -11.29
N SER A 87 3.24 13.80 -10.29
CA SER A 87 3.79 12.44 -10.34
C SER A 87 3.13 11.64 -11.45
N LYS A 88 3.85 10.64 -11.99
CA LYS A 88 3.37 9.80 -13.08
C LYS A 88 3.75 8.33 -12.87
N GLY A 89 3.07 7.43 -13.55
CA GLY A 89 3.42 6.02 -13.67
C GLY A 89 2.63 5.09 -12.73
N SER A 90 3.20 3.92 -12.45
CA SER A 90 2.51 2.82 -11.77
C SER A 90 2.02 3.18 -10.37
N GLY A 91 2.75 4.02 -9.62
CA GLY A 91 2.34 4.42 -8.26
C GLY A 91 1.06 5.24 -8.26
N VAL A 92 0.94 6.14 -9.23
CA VAL A 92 -0.29 6.92 -9.44
C VAL A 92 -1.41 6.03 -9.93
N ARG A 93 -1.13 5.10 -10.86
CA ARG A 93 -2.14 4.16 -11.35
C ARG A 93 -2.71 3.31 -10.20
N LEU A 94 -1.83 2.82 -9.31
CA LEU A 94 -2.24 2.08 -8.12
C LEU A 94 -3.15 2.92 -7.21
N LEU A 95 -2.77 4.18 -6.95
CA LEU A 95 -3.60 5.11 -6.18
C LEU A 95 -4.98 5.29 -6.81
N GLN A 96 -5.03 5.53 -8.13
CA GLN A 96 -6.28 5.76 -8.85
C GLN A 96 -7.19 4.52 -8.83
N GLU A 97 -6.62 3.32 -8.97
CA GLU A 97 -7.36 2.06 -8.84
C GLU A 97 -7.95 1.89 -7.43
N ILE A 98 -7.18 2.20 -6.39
CA ILE A 98 -7.66 2.12 -5.00
C ILE A 98 -8.77 3.14 -4.74
N LEU A 99 -8.58 4.40 -5.13
CA LEU A 99 -9.60 5.44 -4.93
C LEU A 99 -10.91 5.11 -5.65
N LYS A 100 -10.84 4.57 -6.87
CA LYS A 100 -12.02 4.08 -7.59
C LYS A 100 -12.72 2.91 -6.88
N HIS A 101 -11.98 2.06 -6.19
CA HIS A 101 -12.54 0.91 -5.49
C HIS A 101 -13.52 1.32 -4.37
N TYR A 102 -13.33 2.50 -3.75
CA TYR A 102 -14.27 3.02 -2.76
C TYR A 102 -15.67 3.33 -3.32
N ALA A 103 -15.81 3.43 -4.65
CA ALA A 103 -17.08 3.73 -5.34
C ALA A 103 -17.81 5.00 -4.83
N ASP A 104 -17.07 5.93 -4.22
CA ASP A 104 -17.56 7.24 -3.78
C ASP A 104 -17.27 8.29 -4.85
N PRO A 105 -18.28 9.01 -5.39
CA PRO A 105 -18.09 10.09 -6.35
C PRO A 105 -17.13 11.20 -5.89
N GLN A 106 -17.01 11.46 -4.58
CA GLN A 106 -16.08 12.46 -4.05
C GLN A 106 -14.62 11.97 -4.05
N LEU A 107 -14.43 10.65 -4.11
CA LEU A 107 -13.12 10.01 -4.21
C LEU A 107 -12.76 9.61 -5.65
N ASP A 108 -13.60 9.91 -6.65
CA ASP A 108 -13.30 9.54 -8.03
C ASP A 108 -12.08 10.34 -8.56
N PRO A 109 -10.95 9.67 -8.84
CA PRO A 109 -9.75 10.35 -9.32
C PRO A 109 -9.81 10.68 -10.82
N GLY A 110 -10.89 10.33 -11.52
CA GLY A 110 -11.01 10.42 -12.98
C GLY A 110 -10.54 9.13 -13.66
N ALA A 111 -9.87 9.23 -14.82
CA ALA A 111 -9.34 8.05 -15.49
C ALA A 111 -8.18 7.41 -14.71
N VAL A 112 -8.02 6.08 -14.82
CA VAL A 112 -6.85 5.35 -14.31
C VAL A 112 -5.75 5.41 -15.37
N ASP A 113 -5.17 6.59 -15.54
CA ASP A 113 -4.19 6.92 -16.59
C ASP A 113 -2.74 6.93 -16.08
N GLY A 114 -2.55 6.88 -14.76
CA GLY A 114 -1.24 6.99 -14.13
C GLY A 114 -0.67 8.41 -14.11
N ASP A 115 -1.47 9.44 -14.37
CA ASP A 115 -1.08 10.84 -14.24
C ASP A 115 -1.74 11.49 -13.02
N PHE A 116 -0.94 12.02 -12.09
CA PHE A 116 -1.47 12.62 -10.86
C PHE A 116 -1.92 14.06 -11.16
N GLY A 117 -3.11 14.16 -11.77
CA GLY A 117 -3.75 15.41 -12.16
C GLY A 117 -4.61 16.05 -11.06
N PRO A 118 -5.33 17.14 -11.39
CA PRO A 118 -6.19 17.86 -10.44
C PRO A 118 -7.32 17.02 -9.83
N HIS A 119 -7.92 16.12 -10.62
CA HIS A 119 -8.98 15.22 -10.13
C HIS A 119 -8.44 14.25 -9.06
N THR A 120 -7.29 13.62 -9.33
CA THR A 120 -6.62 12.76 -8.36
C THR A 120 -6.21 13.52 -7.10
N GLU A 121 -5.71 14.75 -7.23
CA GLU A 121 -5.39 15.61 -6.07
C GLU A 121 -6.60 15.93 -5.22
N ALA A 122 -7.73 16.28 -5.84
CA ALA A 122 -8.98 16.56 -5.14
C ALA A 122 -9.46 15.33 -4.37
N ALA A 123 -9.52 14.17 -5.03
CA ALA A 123 -9.92 12.91 -4.40
C ALA A 123 -9.02 12.53 -3.21
N VAL A 124 -7.70 12.70 -3.34
CA VAL A 124 -6.76 12.45 -2.24
C VAL A 124 -7.02 13.38 -1.05
N LYS A 125 -7.26 14.66 -1.29
CA LYS A 125 -7.54 15.61 -0.20
C LYS A 125 -8.86 15.29 0.51
N VAL A 126 -9.88 14.89 -0.24
CA VAL A 126 -11.15 14.42 0.33
C VAL A 126 -10.92 13.19 1.20
N PHE A 127 -10.22 12.18 0.68
CA PHE A 127 -9.87 10.98 1.44
C PHE A 127 -9.13 11.34 2.73
N GLN A 128 -8.08 12.14 2.64
CA GLN A 128 -7.28 12.55 3.80
C GLN A 128 -8.11 13.35 4.82
N ALA A 129 -9.05 14.18 4.39
CA ALA A 129 -9.89 14.97 5.30
C ALA A 129 -10.88 14.11 6.12
N SER A 130 -11.22 12.91 5.64
CA SER A 130 -12.18 12.01 6.28
C SER A 130 -11.56 10.79 6.96
N HIS A 131 -10.24 10.59 6.85
CA HIS A 131 -9.56 9.40 7.36
C HIS A 131 -8.48 9.72 8.39
N VAL A 132 -8.14 8.70 9.18
CA VAL A 132 -7.06 8.71 10.16
C VAL A 132 -5.91 7.81 9.70
N ASP A 133 -4.71 8.05 10.21
CA ASP A 133 -3.62 7.10 10.09
C ASP A 133 -3.83 5.88 11.00
N PHE A 134 -2.92 4.92 10.90
CA PHE A 134 -2.97 3.69 11.68
C PHE A 134 -2.98 3.92 13.21
N ASP A 135 -2.41 5.02 13.68
CA ASP A 135 -2.38 5.39 15.10
C ASP A 135 -3.67 6.12 15.55
N GLY A 136 -4.63 6.29 14.64
CA GLY A 136 -5.88 7.02 14.89
C GLY A 136 -5.73 8.55 14.81
N THR A 137 -4.62 9.06 14.28
CA THR A 137 -4.41 10.50 14.12
C THR A 137 -5.00 10.97 12.78
N PRO A 138 -5.78 12.06 12.74
CA PRO A 138 -6.31 12.60 11.49
C PRO A 138 -5.22 12.84 10.45
N LEU A 139 -5.46 12.38 9.23
CA LEU A 139 -4.54 12.64 8.13
C LEU A 139 -4.53 14.14 7.78
N LYS A 140 -3.37 14.62 7.35
CA LYS A 140 -3.27 15.97 6.80
C LYS A 140 -3.79 15.95 5.37
N ALA A 141 -4.80 16.78 5.08
CA ALA A 141 -5.36 16.95 3.73
C ALA A 141 -4.47 17.82 2.81
N ASP A 142 -3.22 17.40 2.61
CA ASP A 142 -2.21 18.10 1.82
C ASP A 142 -2.12 17.65 0.35
N GLY A 143 -2.84 16.59 -0.03
CA GLY A 143 -2.81 16.04 -1.39
C GLY A 143 -1.55 15.22 -1.70
N ILE A 144 -0.74 14.88 -0.69
CA ILE A 144 0.47 14.07 -0.83
C ILE A 144 0.20 12.68 -0.25
N VAL A 145 0.29 11.66 -1.10
CA VAL A 145 0.11 10.27 -0.68
C VAL A 145 1.46 9.71 -0.25
N GLY A 146 1.80 9.92 1.02
CA GLY A 146 2.96 9.32 1.69
C GLY A 146 2.59 8.04 2.47
N PRO A 147 3.54 7.45 3.22
CA PRO A 147 3.35 6.16 3.90
C PRO A 147 2.09 6.07 4.78
N LYS A 148 1.72 7.14 5.48
CA LYS A 148 0.51 7.19 6.32
C LYS A 148 -0.78 7.16 5.51
N THR A 149 -0.89 8.00 4.48
CA THR A 149 -2.05 8.01 3.59
C THR A 149 -2.16 6.70 2.83
N TRP A 150 -1.03 6.18 2.37
CA TRP A 150 -0.93 4.85 1.80
C TRP A 150 -1.53 3.82 2.78
N ALA A 151 -1.01 3.68 4.00
CA ALA A 151 -1.55 2.75 5.00
C ALA A 151 -3.08 2.86 5.17
N ALA A 152 -3.60 4.08 5.28
CA ALA A 152 -5.03 4.35 5.41
C ALA A 152 -5.86 3.96 4.16
N LEU A 153 -5.31 4.07 2.94
CA LEU A 153 -5.97 3.64 1.70
C LEU A 153 -6.19 2.11 1.61
N TRP A 154 -5.65 1.35 2.56
CA TRP A 154 -5.85 -0.10 2.67
C TRP A 154 -6.58 -0.51 3.95
N SER A 155 -7.13 0.43 4.72
CA SER A 155 -7.97 0.15 5.89
C SER A 155 -9.42 -0.11 5.51
#